data_AF-A0AAV7BQJ7-F1
#
_entry.id   AF-A0AAV7BQJ7-F1
#
_cell.length_a   1.000
_cell.length_b   1.000
_cell.length_c   1.000
_cell.angle_alpha   90.00
_cell.angle_beta   90.00
_cell.angle_gamma   90.00
#
_symmetry.space_group_name_H-M   'P 1'
#
loop_
_entity.id
_entity.type
_entity.pdbx_description
1 polymer ?
#
loop_
_entity_poly.entity_id
_entity_poly.type
_entity_poly.pdbx_seq_one_letter_code
_entity_poly.pdbx_strand_id
1 'polypeptide(L)'
;MLCCIILQNPGVMGRPWYGGDMERSEAETALRRINKDGCFLVRRSSSQNQTQPYTLAVLYHDHIYNIPIRAVGNHGFSLGKEGKRHEEVFPSVVHLIEHYQQEPLNLVNRQTSERECTALLYPAVV
;
A
#
# COMPACT_ATOMS: atom_id res chain seq x y z
N MET A 1 -6.06 -8.56 27.82
CA MET A 1 -7.00 -8.67 26.68
C MET A 1 -7.35 -7.28 26.15
N LEU A 2 -6.34 -6.49 25.72
CA LEU A 2 -6.53 -5.11 25.23
C LEU A 2 -5.64 -4.73 24.03
N CYS A 3 -4.85 -5.66 23.47
CA CYS A 3 -3.82 -5.33 22.47
C CYS A 3 -4.33 -5.31 21.02
N CYS A 4 -5.60 -5.62 20.76
CA CYS A 4 -6.14 -5.71 19.38
C CYS A 4 -6.68 -4.38 18.82
N ILE A 5 -6.74 -3.28 19.60
CA ILE A 5 -7.50 -2.08 19.20
C ILE A 5 -6.62 -0.93 18.66
N ILE A 6 -5.29 -0.92 18.90
CA ILE A 6 -4.48 0.32 18.70
C ILE A 6 -3.83 0.48 17.29
N LEU A 7 -4.09 -0.40 16.32
CA LEU A 7 -3.61 -0.19 14.93
C LEU A 7 -4.74 0.01 13.89
N GLN A 8 -5.96 0.32 14.35
CA GLN A 8 -6.95 0.85 13.42
C GLN A 8 -6.56 2.30 13.12
N ASN A 9 -6.00 2.54 11.94
CA ASN A 9 -5.85 3.90 11.42
C ASN A 9 -7.26 4.32 10.99
N PRO A 10 -8.02 5.10 11.79
CA PRO A 10 -9.47 5.24 11.60
C PRO A 10 -9.83 5.93 10.28
N GLY A 11 -8.86 6.60 9.62
CA GLY A 11 -9.07 7.35 8.38
C GLY A 11 -9.10 6.53 7.10
N VAL A 12 -8.76 5.22 7.13
CA VAL A 12 -8.79 4.37 5.92
C VAL A 12 -10.19 3.80 5.62
N MET A 13 -11.04 3.70 6.64
CA MET A 13 -12.39 3.16 6.50
C MET A 13 -13.22 4.07 5.58
N GLY A 14 -13.92 3.47 4.61
CA GLY A 14 -14.73 4.20 3.63
C GLY A 14 -13.94 4.89 2.51
N ARG A 15 -12.60 4.72 2.45
CA ARG A 15 -11.81 5.20 1.30
C ARG A 15 -12.02 4.28 0.09
N PRO A 16 -12.15 4.82 -1.14
CA PRO A 16 -12.39 4.03 -2.35
C PRO A 16 -11.18 3.19 -2.80
N TRP A 17 -10.07 3.28 -2.09
CA TRP A 17 -8.89 2.44 -2.31
C TRP A 17 -8.68 1.42 -1.20
N TYR A 18 -9.50 1.41 -0.14
CA TYR A 18 -9.30 0.52 0.99
C TYR A 18 -10.11 -0.78 0.86
N GLY A 19 -9.42 -1.89 0.59
CA GLY A 19 -10.00 -3.21 0.40
C GLY A 19 -10.24 -4.00 1.68
N GLY A 20 -9.96 -3.46 2.86
CA GLY A 20 -10.19 -4.18 4.12
C GLY A 20 -9.36 -5.46 4.24
N ASP A 21 -10.03 -6.57 4.58
CA ASP A 21 -9.43 -7.90 4.77
C ASP A 21 -9.23 -8.69 3.46
N MET A 22 -9.38 -8.03 2.31
CA MET A 22 -9.19 -8.63 1.00
C MET A 22 -7.88 -9.41 0.90
N GLU A 23 -7.97 -10.65 0.40
CA GLU A 23 -6.82 -11.49 0.17
C GLU A 23 -5.99 -10.98 -1.01
N ARG A 24 -4.77 -11.52 -1.15
CA ARG A 24 -3.87 -11.14 -2.25
C ARG A 24 -4.50 -11.44 -3.62
N SER A 25 -5.12 -12.59 -3.79
CA SER A 25 -5.77 -13.03 -5.04
C SER A 25 -6.96 -12.14 -5.42
N GLU A 26 -7.78 -11.78 -4.45
CA GLU A 26 -8.91 -10.86 -4.62
C GLU A 26 -8.43 -9.47 -5.03
N ALA A 27 -7.37 -8.97 -4.39
CA ALA A 27 -6.74 -7.70 -4.77
C ALA A 27 -6.19 -7.72 -6.20
N GLU A 28 -5.53 -8.82 -6.59
CA GLU A 28 -5.01 -8.98 -7.95
C GLU A 28 -6.15 -8.98 -8.99
N THR A 29 -7.27 -9.64 -8.67
CA THR A 29 -8.47 -9.66 -9.53
C THR A 29 -9.10 -8.27 -9.63
N ALA A 30 -9.23 -7.54 -8.52
CA ALA A 30 -9.79 -6.18 -8.51
C ALA A 30 -8.95 -5.22 -9.36
N LEU A 31 -7.62 -5.27 -9.23
CA LEU A 31 -6.70 -4.46 -10.04
C LEU A 31 -6.82 -4.80 -11.53
N ARG A 32 -6.82 -6.09 -11.88
CA ARG A 32 -6.93 -6.56 -13.27
C ARG A 32 -8.30 -6.29 -13.89
N ARG A 33 -9.36 -6.12 -13.09
CA ARG A 33 -10.67 -5.69 -13.61
C ARG A 33 -10.64 -4.28 -14.16
N ILE A 34 -9.87 -3.38 -13.54
CA ILE A 34 -9.67 -2.00 -14.03
C ILE A 34 -8.63 -1.98 -15.16
N ASN A 35 -7.56 -2.77 -15.02
CA ASN A 35 -6.49 -2.94 -16.00
C ASN A 35 -5.88 -1.63 -16.52
N LYS A 36 -5.53 -0.72 -15.60
CA LYS A 36 -4.87 0.56 -15.90
C LYS A 36 -3.58 0.69 -15.10
N ASP A 37 -2.57 1.29 -15.71
CA ASP A 37 -1.32 1.62 -15.04
C ASP A 37 -1.54 2.66 -13.94
N GLY A 38 -0.96 2.42 -12.76
CA GLY A 38 -1.19 3.24 -11.57
C GLY A 38 -2.51 2.90 -10.86
N CYS A 39 -3.18 1.81 -11.24
CA CYS A 39 -4.31 1.27 -10.49
C CYS A 39 -3.83 0.67 -9.16
N PHE A 40 -4.53 0.95 -8.07
CA PHE A 40 -4.06 0.60 -6.73
C PHE A 40 -5.17 0.34 -5.72
N LEU A 41 -4.82 -0.39 -4.65
CA LEU A 41 -5.61 -0.50 -3.43
C LEU A 41 -4.71 -0.77 -2.22
N VAL A 42 -5.24 -0.49 -1.03
CA VAL A 42 -4.63 -0.86 0.26
C VAL A 42 -5.48 -1.91 0.92
N ARG A 43 -4.86 -3.01 1.35
CA ARG A 43 -5.49 -4.09 2.11
C ARG A 43 -4.78 -4.31 3.43
N ARG A 44 -5.42 -4.97 4.40
CA ARG A 44 -4.73 -5.47 5.59
C ARG A 44 -3.67 -6.48 5.18
N SER A 45 -2.53 -6.46 5.86
CA SER A 45 -1.52 -7.49 5.64
C SER A 45 -2.04 -8.84 6.13
N SER A 46 -1.76 -9.91 5.39
CA SER A 46 -2.04 -11.27 5.83
C SER A 46 -1.08 -11.73 6.94
N SER A 47 0.06 -11.05 7.10
CA SER A 47 0.96 -11.28 8.21
C SER A 47 0.32 -10.74 9.50
N GLN A 48 0.25 -11.54 10.56
CA GLN A 48 -0.12 -11.09 11.92
C GLN A 48 0.96 -10.18 12.55
N ASN A 49 1.81 -9.57 11.73
CA ASN A 49 2.90 -8.72 12.15
C ASN A 49 2.41 -7.29 12.37
N GLN A 50 2.43 -6.85 13.62
CA GLN A 50 2.02 -5.50 14.01
C GLN A 50 2.89 -4.40 13.38
N THR A 51 4.13 -4.71 12.96
CA THR A 51 5.01 -3.73 12.30
C THR A 51 4.67 -3.52 10.82
N GLN A 52 3.83 -4.38 10.23
CA GLN A 52 3.36 -4.27 8.85
C GLN A 52 1.83 -4.48 8.78
N PRO A 53 1.04 -3.51 9.24
CA PRO A 53 -0.42 -3.68 9.32
C PRO A 53 -1.12 -3.70 7.96
N TYR A 54 -0.54 -3.08 6.92
CA TYR A 54 -1.17 -2.98 5.60
C TYR A 54 -0.22 -3.35 4.45
N THR A 55 -0.79 -3.59 3.28
CA THR A 55 -0.09 -3.77 2.02
C THR A 55 -0.74 -2.90 0.95
N LEU A 56 0.08 -2.10 0.26
CA LEU A 56 -0.30 -1.38 -0.95
C LEU A 56 -0.08 -2.30 -2.15
N ALA A 57 -1.14 -2.57 -2.92
CA ALA A 57 -1.06 -3.30 -4.17
C ALA A 57 -1.21 -2.31 -5.34
N VAL A 58 -0.30 -2.35 -6.31
CA VAL A 58 -0.29 -1.45 -7.48
C VAL A 58 -0.10 -2.27 -8.75
N LEU A 59 -0.95 -2.05 -9.75
CA LEU A 59 -0.78 -2.57 -11.11
C LEU A 59 -0.02 -1.53 -11.95
N TYR A 60 1.06 -1.97 -12.57
CA TYR A 60 1.83 -1.16 -13.50
C TYR A 60 2.56 -2.06 -14.50
N HIS A 61 2.40 -1.78 -15.80
CA HIS A 61 2.98 -2.56 -16.91
C HIS A 61 2.75 -4.08 -16.75
N ASP A 62 1.48 -4.45 -16.52
CA ASP A 62 1.01 -5.84 -16.32
C ASP A 62 1.60 -6.58 -15.09
N HIS A 63 2.41 -5.89 -14.28
CA HIS A 63 2.97 -6.41 -13.04
C HIS A 63 2.24 -5.85 -11.81
N ILE A 64 1.98 -6.71 -10.82
CA ILE A 64 1.33 -6.33 -9.56
C ILE A 64 2.36 -6.25 -8.43
N TYR A 65 2.65 -5.02 -8.02
CA TYR A 65 3.58 -4.70 -6.94
C TYR A 65 2.85 -4.77 -5.60
N ASN A 66 3.27 -5.69 -4.74
CA ASN A 66 2.78 -5.80 -3.36
C ASN A 66 3.80 -5.17 -2.40
N ILE A 67 3.53 -3.95 -1.97
CA ILE A 67 4.45 -3.10 -1.20
C ILE A 67 3.98 -3.05 0.26
N PRO A 68 4.80 -3.50 1.23
CA PRO A 68 4.51 -3.35 2.65
C PRO A 68 4.26 -1.90 3.04
N ILE A 69 3.22 -1.64 3.83
CA ILE A 69 3.07 -0.40 4.59
C ILE A 69 3.41 -0.74 6.04
N ARG A 70 4.53 -0.23 6.53
CA ARG A 70 5.04 -0.50 7.88
C ARG A 70 4.65 0.60 8.85
N ALA A 71 4.43 0.22 10.11
CA ALA A 71 4.37 1.16 11.22
C ALA A 71 5.79 1.44 11.72
N VAL A 72 6.15 2.71 11.87
CA VAL A 72 7.47 3.17 12.33
C VAL A 72 7.34 3.66 13.77
N GLY A 73 7.30 2.72 14.72
CA GLY A 73 7.06 3.02 16.14
C GLY A 73 5.81 3.87 16.32
N ASN A 74 5.95 5.01 17.00
CA ASN A 74 4.88 6.00 17.18
C ASN A 74 4.96 7.17 16.16
N HIS A 75 5.86 7.10 15.18
CA HIS A 75 6.13 8.21 14.25
C HIS A 75 5.20 8.23 13.03
N GLY A 76 4.63 7.08 12.66
CA GLY A 76 3.72 6.99 11.52
C GLY A 76 3.95 5.75 10.66
N PHE A 77 3.83 5.92 9.34
CA PHE A 77 3.83 4.84 8.36
C PHE A 77 4.84 5.09 7.24
N SER A 78 5.48 4.02 6.75
CA SER A 78 6.49 4.06 5.68
C SER A 78 6.28 2.92 4.68
N LEU A 79 6.62 3.16 3.40
CA LEU A 79 6.50 2.15 2.34
C LEU A 79 7.77 1.29 2.18
N GLY A 80 7.56 0.00 1.93
CA GLY A 80 8.59 -0.94 1.56
C GLY A 80 9.44 -1.44 2.74
N LYS A 81 10.70 -1.81 2.46
CA LYS A 81 11.64 -2.29 3.48
C LYS A 81 12.28 -1.12 4.24
N GLU A 82 12.71 -1.39 5.47
CA GLU A 82 13.52 -0.49 6.29
C GLU A 82 14.92 -0.26 5.67
N GLY A 83 15.58 0.83 6.06
CA GLY A 83 16.98 1.09 5.68
C GLY A 83 17.16 1.77 4.32
N LYS A 84 16.11 2.40 3.80
CA LYS A 84 16.22 3.28 2.63
C LYS A 84 17.02 4.53 3.02
N ARG A 85 17.93 4.99 2.14
CA ARG A 85 18.69 6.24 2.37
C ARG A 85 17.79 7.46 2.59
N HIS A 86 16.62 7.47 1.95
CA HIS A 86 15.57 8.46 2.14
C HIS A 86 14.29 7.70 2.48
N GLU A 87 14.05 7.50 3.77
CA GLU A 87 12.83 6.89 4.26
C GLU A 87 11.80 7.98 4.56
N GLU A 88 10.65 7.91 3.89
CA GLU A 88 9.55 8.83 4.08
C GLU A 88 8.58 8.26 5.11
N VAL A 89 8.31 9.04 6.16
CA VAL A 89 7.39 8.68 7.23
C VAL A 89 6.20 9.62 7.20
N PHE A 90 5.01 9.04 7.10
CA PHE A 90 3.75 9.77 7.01
C PHE A 90 2.93 9.58 8.29
N PRO A 91 2.20 10.61 8.76
CA PRO A 91 1.41 10.52 9.99
C PRO A 91 0.25 9.51 9.89
N SER A 92 -0.19 9.15 8.68
CA SER A 92 -1.23 8.15 8.45
C SER A 92 -1.11 7.52 7.07
N VAL A 93 -1.78 6.38 6.88
CA VAL A 93 -1.90 5.72 5.57
C VAL A 93 -2.61 6.63 4.56
N VAL A 94 -3.57 7.44 5.00
CA VAL A 94 -4.26 8.41 4.14
C VAL A 94 -3.27 9.42 3.56
N HIS A 95 -2.44 10.04 4.40
CA HIS A 95 -1.44 11.02 3.96
C HIS A 95 -0.38 10.40 3.04
N LEU A 96 0.00 9.15 3.34
CA LEU A 96 0.90 8.37 2.49
C LEU A 96 0.31 8.17 1.09
N ILE A 97 -0.96 7.78 0.99
CA ILE A 97 -1.63 7.62 -0.30
C ILE A 97 -1.74 8.97 -1.01
N GLU A 98 -2.29 10.00 -0.35
CA GLU A 98 -2.45 11.35 -0.93
C GLU A 98 -1.14 11.92 -1.48
N HIS A 99 -0.01 11.69 -0.78
CA HIS A 99 1.31 12.05 -1.28
C HIS A 99 1.65 11.32 -2.59
N TYR A 100 1.56 9.99 -2.65
CA TYR A 100 1.87 9.22 -3.86
C TYR A 100 0.80 9.31 -4.97
N GLN A 101 -0.34 9.97 -4.73
CA GLN A 101 -1.25 10.38 -5.79
C GLN A 101 -0.70 11.60 -6.57
N GLN A 102 0.16 12.40 -5.96
CA GLN A 102 0.79 13.58 -6.58
C GLN A 102 2.23 13.30 -7.01
N GLU A 103 2.99 12.58 -6.18
CA GLU A 103 4.40 12.27 -6.41
C GLU A 103 4.61 10.82 -6.88
N PRO A 104 5.45 10.56 -7.90
CA PRO A 104 5.68 9.20 -8.39
C PRO A 104 6.30 8.27 -7.35
N LEU A 105 5.67 7.13 -7.12
CA LEU A 105 6.19 6.04 -6.30
C LEU A 105 7.19 5.20 -7.11
N ASN A 106 8.40 5.04 -6.58
CA ASN A 106 9.40 4.13 -7.16
C ASN A 106 9.03 2.66 -6.92
N LEU A 107 8.86 1.93 -8.02
CA LEU A 107 8.59 0.50 -8.09
C LEU A 107 9.87 -0.24 -8.48
N VAL A 108 10.11 -1.39 -7.84
CA VAL A 108 11.25 -2.24 -8.15
C VAL A 108 10.74 -3.65 -8.38
N ASN A 109 10.86 -4.12 -9.61
CA ASN A 109 10.58 -5.51 -9.94
C ASN A 109 11.72 -6.37 -9.38
N ARG A 110 11.43 -7.20 -8.39
CA ARG A 110 12.47 -8.02 -7.74
C ARG A 110 12.96 -9.18 -8.61
N GLN A 111 12.22 -9.55 -9.65
CA GLN A 111 12.58 -10.63 -10.56
C GLN A 111 13.54 -10.12 -11.65
N THR A 112 13.23 -8.96 -12.24
CA THR A 112 14.02 -8.38 -13.34
C THR A 112 15.02 -7.31 -12.88
N SER A 113 14.91 -6.82 -11.65
CA SER A 113 15.62 -5.65 -11.12
C SER A 113 15.31 -4.33 -11.86
N GLU A 114 14.27 -4.32 -12.68
CA GLU A 114 13.79 -3.11 -13.35
C GLU A 114 13.23 -2.12 -12.31
N ARG A 115 13.49 -0.84 -12.58
CA ARG A 115 13.07 0.28 -11.74
C ARG A 115 12.13 1.14 -12.55
N GLU A 116 10.94 1.33 -12.01
CA GLU A 116 9.87 2.07 -12.65
C GLU A 116 9.31 3.08 -11.64
N CYS A 117 8.54 4.04 -12.11
CA CYS A 117 7.81 4.92 -11.20
C CYS A 117 6.42 5.22 -11.75
N THR A 118 5.46 5.36 -10.84
CA THR A 118 4.08 5.71 -11.19
C THR A 118 3.38 6.39 -10.02
N ALA A 119 2.43 7.26 -10.31
CA ALA A 119 1.54 7.81 -9.29
C ALA A 119 0.37 6.86 -9.03
N LEU A 120 -0.28 7.01 -7.88
CA LEU A 120 -1.47 6.26 -7.49
C LEU A 120 -2.72 6.92 -8.10
N LEU A 121 -3.09 6.50 -9.30
CA LEU A 121 -4.08 7.20 -10.14
C LEU A 121 -5.50 6.63 -9.99
N TYR A 122 -5.65 5.31 -10.01
CA TYR A 122 -6.96 4.66 -10.14
C TYR A 122 -7.26 3.76 -8.94
N PRO A 123 -8.15 4.17 -8.02
CA PRO A 123 -8.52 3.34 -6.88
C PRO A 123 -9.36 2.14 -7.32
N ALA A 124 -9.06 0.95 -6.78
CA ALA A 124 -9.65 -0.32 -7.24
C ALA A 124 -10.80 -0.89 -6.40
N VAL A 125 -11.28 -0.16 -5.39
CA VAL A 125 -12.35 -0.60 -4.48
C VAL A 125 -13.52 0.38 -4.59
N VAL A 126 -14.45 0.10 -5.49
CA VAL A 126 -15.62 0.96 -5.77
C VAL A 126 -16.91 0.17 -5.73
#